data_AF-A0A0Q7IFY6-F1
#
_entry.id   AF-A0A0Q7IFY6-F1
#
_cell.length_a   1.000
_cell.length_b   1.000
_cell.length_c   1.000
_cell.angle_alpha   90.00
_cell.angle_beta   90.00
_cell.angle_gamma   90.00
#
_symmetry.space_group_name_H-M   'P 1'
#
loop_
_entity.id
_entity.type
_entity.pdbx_description
1 polymer ?
#
loop_
_entity_poly.entity_id
_entity_poly.type
_entity_poly.pdbx_seq_one_letter_code
_entity_poly.pdbx_strand_id
1 'polypeptide(L)'
;MTKIAMTSLALLGLATPALAASTPQQVLHDPNRPVAAVAGELGVTPLQFATCFAGVTPARTADELNGARERDNKAILLPCLQAINPAIDNARLDAVMDKYRGGAPAN
;
A
#
# COMPACT_ATOMS: atom_id res chain seq x y z
N MET A 1 59.34 -5.83 21.83
CA MET A 1 58.26 -4.83 21.87
C MET A 1 57.36 -5.08 20.67
N THR A 2 56.18 -5.69 20.86
CA THR A 2 55.21 -5.87 19.76
C THR A 2 53.81 -5.67 20.33
N LYS A 3 53.18 -4.54 20.00
CA LYS A 3 51.80 -4.23 20.37
C LYS A 3 50.89 -4.74 19.25
N ILE A 4 50.08 -5.76 19.52
CA ILE A 4 49.00 -6.18 18.62
C ILE A 4 47.81 -5.28 18.92
N ALA A 5 47.48 -4.40 17.98
CA ALA A 5 46.30 -3.56 18.06
C ALA A 5 45.07 -4.38 17.65
N MET A 6 44.29 -4.84 18.64
CA MET A 6 42.94 -5.35 18.43
C MET A 6 42.05 -4.18 18.01
N THR A 7 41.71 -4.12 16.72
CA THR A 7 40.68 -3.21 16.21
C THR A 7 39.36 -3.99 16.16
N SER A 8 38.52 -3.74 17.16
CA SER A 8 37.15 -4.25 17.21
C SER A 8 36.32 -3.58 16.12
N LEU A 9 35.90 -4.36 15.12
CA LEU A 9 34.97 -3.93 14.09
C LEU A 9 33.58 -3.81 14.71
N ALA A 10 33.18 -2.59 15.07
CA ALA A 10 31.83 -2.30 15.51
C ALA A 10 30.87 -2.47 14.32
N LEU A 11 30.08 -3.54 14.31
CA LEU A 11 28.92 -3.66 13.42
C LEU A 11 27.85 -2.67 13.90
N LEU A 12 27.84 -1.46 13.30
CA LEU A 12 26.67 -0.59 13.34
C LEU A 12 25.56 -1.26 12.52
N GLY A 13 24.61 -1.89 13.20
CA GLY A 13 23.35 -2.31 12.60
C GLY A 13 22.56 -1.08 12.14
N LEU A 14 22.52 -0.85 10.83
CA LEU A 14 21.59 0.12 10.24
C LEU A 14 20.18 -0.44 10.40
N ALA A 15 19.45 0.02 11.43
CA ALA A 15 18.01 -0.18 11.51
C ALA A 15 17.35 0.66 10.42
N THR A 16 17.01 0.03 9.29
CA THR A 16 16.16 0.66 8.28
C THR A 16 14.77 0.85 8.87
N PRO A 17 14.19 2.06 8.81
CA PRO A 17 12.81 2.27 9.20
C PRO A 17 11.92 1.54 8.18
N ALA A 18 11.36 0.40 8.57
CA ALA A 18 10.31 -0.24 7.81
C ALA A 18 9.07 0.66 7.89
N LEU A 19 8.75 1.36 6.80
CA LEU A 19 7.42 1.95 6.59
C LEU A 19 6.43 0.78 6.68
N ALA A 20 5.63 0.75 7.75
CA ALA A 20 4.75 -0.36 8.04
C ALA A 20 3.61 -0.41 7.00
N ALA A 21 3.74 -1.30 6.02
CA ALA A 21 2.69 -1.64 5.08
C ALA A 21 1.46 -2.21 5.83
N SER A 22 0.27 -1.96 5.29
CA SER A 22 -0.97 -2.49 5.87
C SER A 22 -1.03 -4.02 5.77
N THR A 23 -1.53 -4.70 6.80
CA THR A 23 -1.87 -6.14 6.75
C THR A 23 -3.26 -6.34 6.14
N PRO A 24 -3.59 -7.52 5.58
CA PRO A 24 -4.93 -7.79 5.05
C PRO A 24 -6.04 -7.56 6.09
N GLN A 25 -5.81 -7.95 7.35
CA GLN A 25 -6.76 -7.75 8.43
C GLN A 25 -6.99 -6.26 8.72
N GLN A 26 -5.93 -5.44 8.70
CA GLN A 26 -6.07 -3.99 8.86
C GLN A 26 -6.87 -3.39 7.70
N VAL A 27 -6.64 -3.85 6.47
CA VAL A 27 -7.38 -3.37 5.30
C VAL A 27 -8.86 -3.73 5.42
N LEU A 28 -9.20 -4.98 5.75
CA LEU A 28 -10.59 -5.43 5.91
C LEU A 28 -11.39 -4.61 6.93
N HIS A 29 -10.71 -4.02 7.91
CA HIS A 29 -11.30 -3.20 8.97
C HIS A 29 -10.97 -1.71 8.85
N ASP A 30 -10.49 -1.24 7.68
CA ASP A 30 -10.16 0.17 7.46
C ASP A 30 -11.44 1.04 7.52
N PRO A 31 -11.59 1.91 8.54
CA PRO A 31 -12.79 2.74 8.67
C PRO A 31 -12.89 3.81 7.58
N ASN A 32 -11.81 4.10 6.86
CA ASN A 32 -11.78 5.12 5.80
C ASN A 32 -12.10 4.53 4.42
N ARG A 33 -12.23 3.21 4.30
CA ARG A 33 -12.43 2.53 3.02
C ARG A 33 -13.52 1.46 3.15
N PRO A 34 -14.65 1.60 2.44
CA PRO A 34 -15.66 0.55 2.40
C PRO A 34 -15.18 -0.61 1.52
N VAL A 35 -14.29 -1.47 2.06
CA VAL A 35 -13.60 -2.53 1.31
C VAL A 35 -14.54 -3.46 0.57
N ALA A 36 -15.67 -3.83 1.18
CA ALA A 36 -16.65 -4.70 0.53
C ALA A 36 -17.23 -4.06 -0.74
N ALA A 37 -17.47 -2.75 -0.73
CA ALA A 37 -18.01 -2.03 -1.88
C ALA A 37 -16.95 -1.87 -2.99
N VAL A 38 -15.73 -1.46 -2.62
CA VAL A 38 -14.58 -1.35 -3.55
C VAL A 38 -14.32 -2.69 -4.23
N ALA A 39 -14.23 -3.78 -3.46
CA ALA A 39 -13.97 -5.11 -3.98
C ALA A 39 -15.08 -5.57 -4.95
N GLY A 40 -16.35 -5.32 -4.59
CA GLY A 40 -17.49 -5.65 -5.43
C GLY A 40 -17.45 -4.97 -6.80
N GLU A 41 -17.14 -3.69 -6.87
CA GLU A 41 -17.05 -2.96 -8.16
C GLU A 41 -15.86 -3.37 -9.02
N LEU A 42 -14.76 -3.79 -8.38
CA LEU A 42 -13.61 -4.37 -9.06
C LEU A 42 -13.83 -5.83 -9.47
N GLY A 43 -14.92 -6.47 -9.04
CA GLY A 43 -15.21 -7.88 -9.33
C GLY A 43 -14.24 -8.84 -8.64
N VAL A 44 -13.79 -8.50 -7.43
CA VAL A 44 -12.97 -9.36 -6.56
C VAL A 44 -13.62 -9.51 -5.19
N THR A 45 -13.22 -10.52 -4.42
CA THR A 45 -13.69 -10.65 -3.02
C THR A 45 -13.00 -9.63 -2.10
N PRO A 46 -13.61 -9.27 -0.96
CA PRO A 46 -12.98 -8.38 0.03
C PRO A 46 -11.60 -8.89 0.49
N LEU A 47 -11.45 -10.20 0.69
CA LEU A 47 -10.18 -10.81 1.11
C LEU A 47 -9.12 -10.75 0.00
N GLN A 48 -9.50 -10.96 -1.26
CA GLN A 48 -8.58 -10.79 -2.41
C GLN A 48 -8.10 -9.34 -2.53
N PHE A 49 -9.03 -8.38 -2.44
CA PHE A 49 -8.68 -6.96 -2.43
C PHE A 49 -7.72 -6.65 -1.27
N ALA A 50 -8.07 -7.04 -0.04
CA ALA A 50 -7.25 -6.79 1.14
C ALA A 50 -5.87 -7.45 1.05
N THR A 51 -5.78 -8.63 0.46
CA THR A 51 -4.51 -9.31 0.20
C THR A 51 -3.65 -8.53 -0.80
N CYS A 52 -4.21 -8.07 -1.91
CA CYS A 52 -3.47 -7.26 -2.89
C CYS A 52 -3.12 -5.87 -2.38
N PHE A 53 -3.92 -5.34 -1.47
CA PHE A 53 -3.68 -4.07 -0.81
C PHE A 53 -2.64 -4.21 0.31
N ALA A 54 -2.34 -5.42 0.78
CA ALA A 54 -1.27 -5.63 1.73
C ALA A 54 0.07 -5.30 1.08
N GLY A 55 0.82 -4.37 1.67
CA GLY A 55 2.02 -3.79 1.02
C GLY A 55 1.83 -2.36 0.53
N VAL A 56 0.59 -1.90 0.39
CA VAL A 56 0.27 -0.51 0.05
C VAL A 56 0.40 0.37 1.29
N THR A 57 0.91 1.60 1.11
CA THR A 57 0.95 2.63 2.17
C THR A 57 -0.01 3.76 1.78
N PRO A 58 -1.33 3.62 2.01
CA PRO A 58 -2.30 4.63 1.59
C PRO A 58 -2.11 5.94 2.36
N ALA A 59 -2.57 7.04 1.77
CA ALA A 59 -2.76 8.29 2.50
C ALA A 59 -3.86 8.09 3.57
N ARG A 60 -3.59 8.52 4.80
CA ARG A 60 -4.52 8.47 5.93
C ARG A 60 -5.26 9.78 6.16
N THR A 61 -4.74 10.86 5.61
CA THR A 61 -5.31 12.20 5.66
C THR A 61 -5.29 12.83 4.26
N ALA A 62 -6.05 13.90 4.06
CA ALA A 62 -6.03 14.66 2.81
C ALA A 62 -4.62 15.21 2.50
N ASP A 63 -3.90 15.69 3.50
CA ASP A 63 -2.55 16.26 3.34
C ASP A 63 -1.50 15.22 2.92
N GLU A 64 -1.76 13.94 3.16
CA GLU A 64 -0.88 12.86 2.71
C GLU A 64 -1.11 12.46 1.26
N LEU A 65 -2.17 12.95 0.61
CA LEU A 65 -2.44 12.70 -0.80
C LEU A 65 -1.35 13.37 -1.64
N ASN A 66 -0.53 12.53 -2.26
CA ASN A 66 0.50 12.96 -3.19
C ASN A 66 0.59 11.98 -4.35
N GLY A 67 0.82 12.51 -5.55
CA GLY A 67 0.81 11.70 -6.77
C GLY A 67 1.94 10.66 -6.84
N ALA A 68 3.07 10.87 -6.14
CA ALA A 68 4.16 9.90 -6.10
C ALA A 68 3.77 8.63 -5.34
N ARG A 69 3.28 8.79 -4.10
CA ARG A 69 2.77 7.70 -3.26
C ARG A 69 1.63 6.96 -3.94
N GLU A 70 0.73 7.67 -4.64
CA GLU A 70 -0.34 7.01 -5.39
C GLU A 70 0.21 6.10 -6.49
N ARG A 71 1.17 6.57 -7.28
CA ARG A 71 1.81 5.75 -8.31
C ARG A 71 2.54 4.55 -7.71
N ASP A 72 3.30 4.75 -6.63
CA ASP A 72 4.05 3.68 -5.96
C ASP A 72 3.10 2.61 -5.40
N ASN A 73 2.01 3.03 -4.78
CA ASN A 73 0.96 2.15 -4.28
C ASN A 73 0.28 1.36 -5.41
N LYS A 74 -0.01 2.01 -6.54
CA LYS A 74 -0.62 1.37 -7.71
C LYS A 74 0.31 0.38 -8.40
N ALA A 75 1.62 0.63 -8.39
CA ALA A 75 2.62 -0.30 -8.93
C ALA A 75 2.62 -1.65 -8.20
N ILE A 76 2.16 -1.70 -6.95
CA ILE A 76 1.95 -2.91 -6.16
C ILE A 76 0.54 -3.47 -6.39
N LEU A 77 -0.47 -2.62 -6.21
CA LEU A 77 -1.87 -3.05 -6.16
C LEU A 77 -2.39 -3.56 -7.52
N LEU A 78 -2.11 -2.84 -8.60
CA LEU A 78 -2.72 -3.13 -9.91
C LEU A 78 -2.28 -4.48 -10.49
N PRO A 79 -0.98 -4.84 -10.52
CA PRO A 79 -0.57 -6.16 -11.02
C PRO A 79 -1.17 -7.32 -10.21
N CYS A 80 -1.29 -7.18 -8.89
CA CYS A 80 -1.91 -8.20 -8.05
C CYS A 80 -3.39 -8.38 -8.38
N LEU A 81 -4.14 -7.28 -8.52
CA LEU A 81 -5.56 -7.35 -8.88
C LEU A 81 -5.76 -7.92 -10.29
N GLN A 82 -4.89 -7.58 -11.24
CA GLN A 82 -4.93 -8.09 -12.60
C GLN A 82 -4.68 -9.60 -12.68
N ALA A 83 -3.86 -10.16 -11.80
CA ALA A 83 -3.67 -11.61 -11.70
C ALA A 83 -4.95 -12.35 -11.29
N ILE A 84 -5.91 -11.65 -10.66
CA ILE A 84 -7.20 -12.21 -10.22
C ILE A 84 -8.31 -11.90 -11.23
N ASN A 85 -8.36 -10.65 -11.69
CA ASN A 85 -9.30 -10.18 -12.69
C ASN A 85 -8.56 -9.32 -13.74
N PRO A 86 -8.18 -9.91 -14.89
CA PRO A 86 -7.42 -9.22 -15.95
C PRO A 86 -8.17 -8.02 -16.58
N ALA A 87 -9.48 -7.89 -16.38
CA ALA A 87 -10.27 -6.77 -16.88
C ALA A 87 -10.14 -5.50 -16.00
N ILE A 88 -9.39 -5.55 -14.90
CA ILE A 88 -9.06 -4.38 -14.10
C ILE A 88 -7.88 -3.65 -14.75
N ASP A 89 -8.16 -2.53 -15.39
CA ASP A 89 -7.12 -1.63 -15.88
C ASP A 89 -6.90 -0.46 -14.90
N ASN A 90 -5.92 0.39 -15.23
CA ASN A 90 -5.59 1.56 -14.43
C ASN A 90 -6.78 2.51 -14.26
N ALA A 91 -7.51 2.78 -15.35
CA ALA A 91 -8.60 3.75 -15.35
C ALA A 91 -9.78 3.26 -14.49
N ARG A 92 -10.09 1.96 -14.56
CA ARG A 92 -11.10 1.32 -13.72
C ARG A 92 -10.70 1.34 -12.25
N LEU A 93 -9.45 1.02 -11.94
CA LEU A 93 -8.96 1.07 -10.55
C LEU A 93 -9.09 2.49 -10.00
N ASP A 94 -8.63 3.51 -10.74
CA ASP A 94 -8.72 4.92 -10.33
C ASP A 94 -10.17 5.34 -10.10
N ALA A 95 -11.06 5.06 -11.07
CA ALA A 95 -12.47 5.42 -10.97
C ALA A 95 -13.16 4.85 -9.72
N VAL A 96 -12.91 3.57 -9.40
CA VAL A 96 -13.48 2.94 -8.19
C VAL A 96 -12.83 3.52 -6.92
N MET A 97 -11.50 3.68 -6.89
CA MET A 97 -10.80 4.14 -5.71
C MET A 97 -11.14 5.60 -5.36
N ASP A 98 -11.28 6.45 -6.37
CA ASP A 98 -11.68 7.86 -6.21
C ASP A 98 -13.12 8.01 -5.77
N LYS A 99 -14.04 7.18 -6.30
CA LYS A 99 -15.44 7.13 -5.86
C LYS A 99 -15.57 6.90 -4.34
N TYR A 100 -14.64 6.16 -3.75
CA TYR A 100 -14.65 5.78 -2.33
C TYR A 100 -13.58 6.49 -1.49
N ARG A 101 -12.86 7.48 -2.02
CA ARG A 101 -12.04 8.38 -1.19
C ARG A 101 -12.97 9.23 -0.33
N GLY A 102 -12.91 9.04 0.99
CA GLY A 102 -13.66 9.86 1.94
C GLY A 102 -13.10 11.28 2.03
N GLY A 103 -13.49 12.16 1.10
CA GLY A 103 -13.12 13.58 1.06
C GLY A 103 -12.95 14.10 -0.38
N ALA A 104 -13.43 15.32 -0.64
CA ALA A 104 -13.66 15.91 -1.98
C ALA A 104 -12.52 15.73 -3.01
N PRO A 105 -12.84 15.59 -4.31
CA PRO A 105 -11.83 15.53 -5.37
C PRO A 105 -10.94 16.77 -5.34
N ALA A 106 -9.66 16.59 -5.66
CA ALA A 106 -8.72 17.69 -5.81
C ALA A 106 -9.24 18.69 -6.85
N ASN A 107 -9.55 19.90 -6.39
CA ASN A 107 -9.69 21.12 -7.20
C ASN A 107 -8.49 22.01 -6.94
#